data_AF-A0AAU2X2E5-F1
#
_entry.id   AF-A0AAU2X2E5-F1
#
_cell.length_a   1.000
_cell.length_b   1.000
_cell.length_c   1.000
_cell.angle_alpha   90.00
_cell.angle_beta   90.00
_cell.angle_gamma   90.00
#
_symmetry.space_group_name_H-M   'P 1'
#
loop_
_entity.id
_entity.type
_entity.pdbx_description
1 polymer ?
#
loop_
_entity_poly.entity_id
_entity_poly.type
_entity_poly.pdbx_seq_one_letter_code
_entity_poly.pdbx_strand_id
1 'polypeptide(L)'
;MGTIDHFSSGPITPALAYVMSCLGSALGLLCTSRARAAQGWARGRWLVLASLSIGGTGIWVMHFIAMLGFSVDGTPIRYEVRRTIISLIVAVVVVGIGLTIVGYAGNRVAALLVGGTLTGGGVASMHYLGMSAMWLRASVEYDTLIVAVSVGIAVVAATAALWMAFNIRGPAATSGAALIMGLAVSGMHYTGMSSMSVDMSGASRAAHGAEPVQFLAPLITGISLFTFVTLFIVALSPTEEEMREEAELGARLNRLTQDQVIRRRTTIRAARPTRHAARPAPPPPGPDDTVDDSVWGRPGFTAPNVARPGANGNGIPNSTPPRGGRGMPRRRPGESRPPGEGPETHEDFFRNPRR
;
A
#
# COMPACT_ATOMS: atom_id res chain seq x y z
N MET A 1 -31.65 9.83 -36.48
CA MET A 1 -30.27 9.68 -35.98
C MET A 1 -29.87 11.03 -35.42
N GLY A 2 -29.74 11.15 -34.10
CA GLY A 2 -29.20 12.37 -33.48
C GLY A 2 -27.69 12.38 -33.68
N THR A 3 -27.15 13.46 -34.25
CA THR A 3 -25.71 13.68 -34.34
C THR A 3 -25.14 13.86 -32.94
N ILE A 4 -24.17 13.01 -32.58
CA ILE A 4 -23.43 13.08 -31.32
C ILE A 4 -22.39 14.21 -31.47
N ASP A 5 -22.74 15.43 -31.05
CA ASP A 5 -21.80 16.53 -31.00
C ASP A 5 -20.97 16.45 -29.72
N HIS A 6 -19.80 15.81 -29.81
CA HIS A 6 -18.80 15.74 -28.73
C HIS A 6 -18.23 17.11 -28.29
N PHE A 7 -18.70 18.22 -28.90
CA PHE A 7 -18.18 19.58 -28.74
C PHE A 7 -19.27 20.64 -28.50
N SER A 8 -20.43 20.27 -27.95
CA SER A 8 -21.51 21.24 -27.67
C SER A 8 -21.07 22.43 -26.78
N SER A 9 -19.97 22.29 -26.01
CA SER A 9 -19.33 23.35 -25.20
C SER A 9 -17.96 23.81 -25.73
N GLY A 10 -17.55 23.40 -26.94
CA GLY A 10 -16.21 23.59 -27.48
C GLY A 10 -15.14 22.65 -26.87
N PRO A 11 -13.87 22.76 -27.30
CA PRO A 11 -12.77 21.89 -26.83
C PRO A 11 -12.38 22.10 -25.36
N ILE A 12 -13.04 23.03 -24.66
CA ILE A 12 -12.74 23.43 -23.29
C ILE A 12 -13.02 22.29 -22.31
N THR A 13 -14.14 21.59 -22.45
CA THR A 13 -14.52 20.55 -21.49
C THR A 13 -13.60 19.32 -21.55
N PRO A 14 -13.26 18.77 -22.74
CA PRO A 14 -12.21 17.75 -22.86
C PRO A 14 -10.84 18.21 -22.33
N ALA A 15 -10.45 19.46 -22.60
CA ALA A 15 -9.20 20.01 -22.12
C ALA A 15 -9.18 20.10 -20.58
N LEU A 16 -10.27 20.57 -19.97
CA LEU A 16 -10.40 20.65 -18.51
C LEU A 16 -10.39 19.26 -17.88
N ALA A 17 -11.09 18.29 -18.47
CA ALA A 17 -11.08 16.90 -18.03
C ALA A 17 -9.65 16.34 -18.04
N TYR A 18 -8.92 16.53 -19.15
CA TYR A 18 -7.52 16.13 -19.26
C TYR A 18 -6.62 16.81 -18.21
N VAL A 19 -6.75 18.12 -18.01
CA VAL A 19 -5.99 18.86 -16.99
C VAL A 19 -6.26 18.30 -15.59
N MET A 20 -7.52 18.05 -15.23
CA MET A 20 -7.88 17.45 -13.95
C MET A 20 -7.31 16.03 -13.82
N SER A 21 -7.27 15.27 -14.91
CA SER A 21 -6.63 13.95 -14.94
C SER A 21 -5.14 14.02 -14.63
N CYS A 22 -4.45 14.96 -15.27
CA CYS A 22 -3.04 15.24 -15.05
C CYS A 22 -2.77 15.69 -13.61
N LEU A 23 -3.59 16.58 -13.05
CA LEU A 23 -3.44 17.06 -11.67
C LEU A 23 -3.64 15.94 -10.64
N GLY A 24 -4.69 15.13 -10.80
CA GLY A 24 -4.94 13.97 -9.93
C GLY A 24 -3.82 12.93 -10.03
N SER A 25 -3.31 12.69 -11.24
CA SER A 25 -2.19 11.79 -11.48
C SER A 25 -0.89 12.31 -10.86
N ALA A 26 -0.57 13.59 -11.05
CA ALA A 26 0.61 14.22 -10.48
C ALA A 26 0.59 14.16 -8.94
N LEU A 27 -0.52 14.58 -8.33
CA LEU A 27 -0.70 14.49 -6.88
C LEU A 27 -0.57 13.05 -6.39
N GLY A 28 -1.18 12.10 -7.10
CA GLY A 28 -1.09 10.68 -6.77
C GLY A 28 0.32 10.11 -6.82
N LEU A 29 1.08 10.46 -7.85
CA LEU A 29 2.48 10.06 -7.99
C LEU A 29 3.35 10.70 -6.89
N LEU A 30 3.12 11.97 -6.56
CA LEU A 30 3.81 12.66 -5.45
C LEU A 30 3.46 12.08 -4.06
N CYS A 31 2.23 11.62 -3.87
CA CYS A 31 1.84 10.88 -2.66
C CYS A 31 2.48 9.50 -2.63
N THR A 32 2.53 8.81 -3.78
CA THR A 32 3.15 7.47 -3.87
C THR A 32 4.66 7.54 -3.64
N SER A 33 5.34 8.57 -4.15
CA SER A 33 6.78 8.77 -3.88
C SER A 33 7.07 8.93 -2.39
N ARG A 34 6.24 9.68 -1.66
CA ARG A 34 6.31 9.79 -0.19
C ARG A 34 5.98 8.47 0.51
N ALA A 35 5.05 7.69 -0.02
CA ALA A 35 4.77 6.34 0.49
C ALA A 35 5.99 5.41 0.38
N ARG A 36 6.86 5.60 -0.63
CA ARG A 36 8.10 4.81 -0.79
C ARG A 36 9.19 5.18 0.22
N ALA A 37 9.23 6.43 0.69
CA ALA A 37 10.15 6.86 1.75
C ALA A 37 9.62 6.56 3.17
N ALA A 38 8.30 6.47 3.34
CA ALA A 38 7.66 6.23 4.63
C ALA A 38 7.61 4.73 5.03
N GLN A 39 7.50 4.48 6.33
CA GLN A 39 7.31 3.13 6.90
C GLN A 39 6.03 3.05 7.76
N GLY A 40 5.54 1.83 7.99
CA GLY A 40 4.39 1.56 8.87
C GLY A 40 3.12 2.34 8.48
N TRP A 41 2.51 3.00 9.46
CA TRP A 41 1.26 3.76 9.30
C TRP A 41 1.38 4.95 8.36
N ALA A 42 2.53 5.64 8.36
CA ALA A 42 2.75 6.80 7.49
C ALA A 42 2.68 6.40 6.01
N ARG A 43 3.22 5.23 5.66
CA ARG A 43 3.13 4.68 4.31
C ARG A 43 1.69 4.45 3.87
N GLY A 44 0.86 3.83 4.73
CA GLY A 44 -0.55 3.59 4.45
C GLY A 44 -1.31 4.88 4.16
N ARG A 45 -1.10 5.93 4.96
CA ARG A 45 -1.73 7.25 4.75
C ARG A 45 -1.40 7.86 3.40
N TRP A 46 -0.15 7.77 2.97
CA TRP A 46 0.26 8.27 1.66
C TRP A 46 -0.34 7.49 0.50
N LEU A 47 -0.50 6.16 0.63
CA LEU A 47 -1.19 5.35 -0.37
C LEU A 47 -2.69 5.67 -0.43
N VAL A 48 -3.33 5.95 0.71
CA VAL A 48 -4.73 6.40 0.74
C VAL A 48 -4.86 7.74 0.01
N LEU A 49 -4.00 8.73 0.30
CA LEU A 49 -4.01 10.00 -0.42
C LEU A 49 -3.74 9.83 -1.92
N ALA A 50 -2.83 8.92 -2.29
CA ALA A 50 -2.57 8.60 -3.69
C ALA A 50 -3.81 8.00 -4.39
N SER A 51 -4.51 7.09 -3.72
CA SER A 51 -5.75 6.48 -4.25
C SER A 51 -6.90 7.48 -4.41
N LEU A 52 -7.07 8.40 -3.46
CA LEU A 52 -8.04 9.48 -3.54
C LEU A 52 -7.71 10.43 -4.70
N SER A 53 -6.43 10.72 -4.92
CA SER A 53 -5.98 11.64 -5.96
C SER A 53 -6.12 11.04 -7.36
N ILE A 54 -5.64 9.80 -7.56
CA ILE A 54 -5.70 9.13 -8.87
C ILE A 54 -7.14 8.67 -9.17
N GLY A 55 -7.76 7.95 -8.23
CA GLY A 55 -9.11 7.42 -8.40
C GLY A 55 -10.18 8.52 -8.41
N GLY A 56 -10.13 9.42 -7.42
CA GLY A 56 -11.11 10.50 -7.29
C GLY A 56 -10.92 11.58 -8.33
N THR A 57 -9.75 12.21 -8.39
CA THR A 57 -9.54 13.35 -9.30
C THR A 57 -9.09 12.93 -10.68
N GLY A 58 -8.09 12.05 -10.74
CA GLY A 58 -7.46 11.61 -11.98
C GLY A 58 -8.43 10.90 -12.94
N ILE A 59 -9.29 10.06 -12.37
CA ILE A 59 -10.19 9.17 -13.10
C ILE A 59 -11.64 9.66 -12.99
N TRP A 60 -12.17 9.81 -11.76
CA TRP A 60 -13.58 10.14 -11.56
C TRP A 60 -13.97 11.56 -11.94
N VAL A 61 -13.24 12.57 -11.45
CA VAL A 61 -13.52 13.96 -11.84
C VAL A 61 -13.30 14.15 -13.33
N MET A 62 -12.22 13.61 -13.90
CA MET A 62 -12.01 13.64 -15.35
C MET A 62 -13.21 13.06 -16.10
N HIS A 63 -13.64 11.86 -15.75
CA HIS A 63 -14.73 11.16 -16.43
C HIS A 63 -16.03 11.97 -16.42
N PHE A 64 -16.43 12.52 -15.27
CA PHE A 64 -17.66 13.28 -15.18
C PHE A 64 -17.55 14.68 -15.81
N ILE A 65 -16.40 15.35 -15.73
CA ILE A 65 -16.19 16.59 -16.49
C ILE A 65 -16.34 16.31 -17.99
N ALA A 66 -15.73 15.24 -18.51
CA ALA A 66 -15.85 14.87 -19.91
C ALA A 66 -17.30 14.56 -20.32
N MET A 67 -18.06 13.85 -19.47
CA MET A 67 -19.49 13.60 -19.71
C MET A 67 -20.36 14.86 -19.63
N LEU A 68 -20.01 15.87 -18.83
CA LEU A 68 -20.72 17.16 -18.83
C LEU A 68 -20.57 17.91 -20.16
N GLY A 69 -19.48 17.66 -20.89
CA GLY A 69 -19.28 18.19 -22.24
C GLY A 69 -20.10 17.47 -23.30
N PHE A 70 -20.65 16.30 -22.98
CA PHE A 70 -21.55 15.55 -23.83
C PHE A 70 -22.97 16.05 -23.63
N SER A 71 -23.59 16.55 -24.69
CA SER A 71 -25.01 16.87 -24.71
C SER A 71 -25.65 16.19 -25.91
N VAL A 72 -26.92 15.82 -25.75
CA VAL A 72 -27.73 15.24 -26.81
C VAL A 72 -28.87 16.21 -27.06
N ASP A 73 -28.97 16.69 -28.30
CA ASP A 73 -29.94 17.70 -28.70
C ASP A 73 -31.36 17.38 -28.20
N GLY A 74 -31.95 18.35 -27.48
CA GLY A 74 -33.35 18.30 -27.05
C GLY A 74 -33.65 17.49 -25.79
N THR A 75 -32.66 16.92 -25.07
CA THR A 75 -32.93 16.21 -23.79
C THR A 75 -31.98 16.59 -22.66
N PRO A 76 -32.49 17.03 -21.48
CA PRO A 76 -31.65 17.26 -20.32
C PRO A 76 -31.18 15.94 -19.71
N ILE A 77 -29.87 15.76 -19.58
CA ILE A 77 -29.24 14.58 -18.95
C ILE A 77 -29.32 14.74 -17.44
N ARG A 78 -29.93 13.77 -16.75
CA ARG A 78 -29.94 13.69 -15.28
C ARG A 78 -29.04 12.57 -14.79
N TYR A 79 -28.58 12.67 -13.55
CA TYR A 79 -27.65 11.71 -12.96
C TYR A 79 -28.24 11.03 -11.73
N GLU A 80 -28.22 9.71 -11.69
CA GLU A 80 -28.63 8.95 -10.51
C GLU A 80 -27.54 9.01 -9.42
N VAL A 81 -27.81 9.76 -8.35
CA VAL A 81 -26.88 10.00 -7.21
C VAL A 81 -26.23 8.72 -6.69
N ARG A 82 -27.01 7.64 -6.50
CA ARG A 82 -26.51 6.38 -5.95
C ARG A 82 -25.44 5.75 -6.85
N ARG A 83 -25.67 5.64 -8.15
CA ARG A 83 -24.71 5.04 -9.10
C ARG A 83 -23.46 5.92 -9.21
N THR A 84 -23.64 7.24 -9.23
CA THR A 84 -22.55 8.21 -9.26
C THR A 84 -21.63 8.06 -8.03
N ILE A 85 -22.18 7.94 -6.82
CA ILE A 85 -21.37 7.74 -5.60
C ILE A 85 -20.68 6.37 -5.61
N ILE A 86 -21.38 5.30 -6.00
CA ILE A 86 -20.77 3.96 -6.08
C ILE A 86 -19.61 3.98 -7.08
N SER A 87 -19.74 4.65 -8.23
CA SER A 87 -18.65 4.76 -9.21
C SER A 87 -17.41 5.46 -8.63
N LEU A 88 -17.58 6.50 -7.81
CA LEU A 88 -16.49 7.17 -7.11
C LEU A 88 -15.79 6.23 -6.13
N ILE A 89 -16.56 5.51 -5.32
CA ILE A 89 -16.04 4.54 -4.35
C ILE A 89 -15.26 3.44 -5.08
N VAL A 90 -15.81 2.89 -6.17
CA VAL A 90 -15.14 1.87 -6.98
C VAL A 90 -13.79 2.38 -7.47
N ALA A 91 -13.73 3.58 -8.08
CA ALA A 91 -12.46 4.14 -8.56
C ALA A 91 -11.40 4.28 -7.45
N VAL A 92 -11.78 4.85 -6.30
CA VAL A 92 -10.83 5.04 -5.18
C VAL A 92 -10.35 3.69 -4.63
N VAL A 93 -11.28 2.74 -4.43
CA VAL A 93 -10.97 1.44 -3.84
C VAL A 93 -10.08 0.60 -4.77
N VAL A 94 -10.41 0.50 -6.06
CA VAL A 94 -9.65 -0.36 -6.99
C VAL A 94 -8.25 0.19 -7.29
N VAL A 95 -8.09 1.51 -7.30
CA VAL A 95 -6.77 2.16 -7.36
C VAL A 95 -6.00 1.92 -6.06
N GLY A 96 -6.65 2.07 -4.90
CA GLY A 96 -6.03 1.81 -3.59
C GLY A 96 -5.55 0.36 -3.46
N ILE A 97 -6.34 -0.61 -3.93
CA ILE A 97 -5.96 -2.03 -3.98
C ILE A 97 -4.72 -2.21 -4.85
N GLY A 98 -4.68 -1.67 -6.07
CA GLY A 98 -3.53 -1.78 -6.96
C GLY A 98 -2.26 -1.17 -6.37
N LEU A 99 -2.35 0.04 -5.82
CA LEU A 99 -1.23 0.71 -5.15
C LEU A 99 -0.73 -0.07 -3.93
N THR A 100 -1.62 -0.69 -3.17
CA THR A 100 -1.26 -1.49 -1.99
C THR A 100 -0.59 -2.80 -2.41
N ILE A 101 -1.13 -3.49 -3.42
CA ILE A 101 -0.54 -4.72 -3.97
C ILE A 101 0.91 -4.45 -4.41
N VAL A 102 1.12 -3.44 -5.26
CA VAL A 102 2.46 -3.14 -5.78
C VAL A 102 3.37 -2.54 -4.71
N GLY A 103 2.80 -1.77 -3.77
CA GLY A 103 3.54 -1.18 -2.67
C GLY A 103 4.13 -2.23 -1.73
N TYR A 104 3.36 -3.23 -1.32
CA TYR A 104 3.79 -4.19 -0.30
C TYR A 104 4.31 -5.52 -0.84
N ALA A 105 4.22 -5.77 -2.15
CA ALA A 105 4.68 -7.04 -2.73
C ALA A 105 6.22 -7.15 -2.81
N GLY A 106 6.71 -8.36 -2.53
CA GLY A 106 8.11 -8.74 -2.77
C GLY A 106 8.41 -9.02 -4.25
N ASN A 107 7.49 -9.67 -4.98
CA ASN A 107 7.62 -9.93 -6.42
C ASN A 107 6.95 -8.81 -7.23
N ARG A 108 7.77 -7.90 -7.76
CA ARG A 108 7.28 -6.70 -8.48
C ARG A 108 6.54 -7.01 -9.78
N VAL A 109 6.94 -8.04 -10.53
CA VAL A 109 6.33 -8.32 -11.85
C VAL A 109 4.94 -8.91 -11.66
N ALA A 110 4.80 -9.94 -10.82
CA ALA A 110 3.51 -10.55 -10.54
C ALA A 110 2.53 -9.53 -9.91
N ALA A 111 3.02 -8.69 -9.00
CA ALA A 111 2.22 -7.64 -8.37
C ALA A 111 1.75 -6.58 -9.36
N LEU A 112 2.58 -6.19 -10.33
CA LEU A 112 2.19 -5.26 -11.40
C LEU A 112 1.14 -5.86 -12.32
N LEU A 113 1.26 -7.13 -12.69
CA LEU A 113 0.27 -7.80 -13.53
C LEU A 113 -1.08 -7.92 -12.82
N VAL A 114 -1.09 -8.46 -11.58
CA VAL A 114 -2.32 -8.62 -10.79
C VAL A 114 -2.93 -7.27 -10.44
N GLY A 115 -2.12 -6.34 -9.93
CA GLY A 115 -2.56 -4.99 -9.59
C GLY A 115 -3.08 -4.23 -10.81
N GLY A 116 -2.37 -4.32 -11.95
CA GLY A 116 -2.75 -3.69 -13.21
C GLY A 116 -4.07 -4.23 -13.77
N THR A 117 -4.26 -5.55 -13.77
CA THR A 117 -5.53 -6.16 -14.22
C THR A 117 -6.70 -5.79 -13.31
N LEU A 118 -6.51 -5.81 -11.98
CA LEU A 118 -7.57 -5.48 -11.03
C LEU A 118 -7.93 -4.00 -11.07
N THR A 119 -6.93 -3.12 -11.06
CA THR A 119 -7.15 -1.67 -11.17
C THR A 119 -7.74 -1.31 -12.53
N GLY A 120 -7.23 -1.86 -13.62
CA GLY A 120 -7.76 -1.59 -14.96
C GLY A 120 -9.20 -2.05 -15.15
N GLY A 121 -9.51 -3.29 -14.73
CA GLY A 121 -10.89 -3.80 -14.73
C GLY A 121 -11.81 -2.99 -13.83
N GLY A 122 -11.33 -2.56 -12.67
CA GLY A 122 -12.05 -1.66 -11.77
C GLY A 122 -12.32 -0.27 -12.34
N VAL A 123 -11.34 0.31 -13.04
CA VAL A 123 -11.47 1.61 -13.70
C VAL A 123 -12.46 1.53 -14.88
N ALA A 124 -12.39 0.47 -15.68
CA ALA A 124 -13.39 0.22 -16.71
C ALA A 124 -14.79 0.02 -16.10
N SER A 125 -14.90 -0.72 -15.00
CA SER A 125 -16.17 -0.93 -14.29
C SER A 125 -16.75 0.40 -13.79
N MET A 126 -15.92 1.26 -13.21
CA MET A 126 -16.34 2.60 -12.79
C MET A 126 -16.77 3.45 -14.00
N HIS A 127 -16.08 3.36 -15.14
CA HIS A 127 -16.44 4.11 -16.35
C HIS A 127 -17.83 3.74 -16.84
N TYR A 128 -18.11 2.45 -17.03
CA TYR A 128 -19.43 1.99 -17.47
C TYR A 128 -20.51 2.16 -16.40
N LEU A 129 -20.15 2.07 -15.11
CA LEU A 129 -21.08 2.39 -14.03
C LEU A 129 -21.45 3.88 -14.03
N GLY A 130 -20.49 4.77 -14.28
CA GLY A 130 -20.70 6.22 -14.43
C GLY A 130 -21.59 6.52 -15.64
N MET A 131 -21.34 5.87 -16.77
CA MET A 131 -22.20 5.95 -17.96
C MET A 131 -23.64 5.49 -17.66
N SER A 132 -23.79 4.38 -16.93
CA SER A 132 -25.11 3.87 -16.52
C SER A 132 -25.84 4.74 -15.50
N ALA A 133 -25.15 5.72 -14.89
CA ALA A 133 -25.76 6.70 -14.00
C ALA A 133 -26.49 7.81 -14.78
N MET A 134 -26.19 7.97 -16.07
CA MET A 134 -26.89 8.90 -16.93
C MET A 134 -28.31 8.42 -17.21
N TRP A 135 -29.25 9.32 -17.01
CA TRP A 135 -30.64 9.13 -17.35
C TRP A 135 -30.97 10.06 -18.52
N LEU A 136 -31.20 9.47 -19.69
CA LEU A 136 -31.62 10.14 -20.91
C LEU A 136 -32.96 9.55 -21.38
N ARG A 137 -33.76 10.35 -22.09
CA ARG A 137 -34.98 9.85 -22.77
C ARG A 137 -34.62 9.18 -24.10
N ALA A 138 -33.73 8.19 -24.04
CA ALA A 138 -33.29 7.42 -25.20
C ALA A 138 -32.83 6.03 -24.76
N SER A 139 -32.89 5.04 -25.65
CA SER A 139 -32.18 3.78 -25.46
C SER A 139 -30.70 3.98 -25.80
N VAL A 140 -29.84 3.42 -24.96
CA VAL A 140 -28.39 3.45 -25.12
C VAL A 140 -27.91 2.05 -25.43
N GLU A 141 -27.29 1.87 -26.60
CA GLU A 141 -26.69 0.61 -27.01
C GLU A 141 -25.16 0.75 -27.08
N TYR A 142 -24.46 -0.37 -26.85
CA TYR A 142 -23.00 -0.42 -26.81
C TYR A 142 -22.45 -1.44 -27.80
N ASP A 143 -21.45 -1.03 -28.58
CA ASP A 143 -20.64 -1.97 -29.36
C ASP A 143 -19.70 -2.76 -28.43
N THR A 144 -19.90 -4.09 -28.38
CA THR A 144 -19.16 -4.97 -27.45
C THR A 144 -17.67 -5.04 -27.78
N LEU A 145 -17.28 -4.90 -29.04
CA LEU A 145 -15.88 -4.94 -29.46
C LEU A 145 -15.15 -3.66 -29.03
N ILE A 146 -15.77 -2.49 -29.22
CA ILE A 146 -15.18 -1.22 -28.77
C ILE A 146 -15.11 -1.18 -27.24
N VAL A 147 -16.10 -1.74 -26.55
CA VAL A 147 -16.06 -1.91 -25.08
C VAL A 147 -14.87 -2.77 -24.66
N ALA A 148 -14.66 -3.93 -25.30
CA ALA A 148 -13.52 -4.79 -25.01
C ALA A 148 -12.17 -4.08 -25.24
N VAL A 149 -12.06 -3.27 -26.31
CA VAL A 149 -10.88 -2.45 -26.59
C VAL A 149 -10.66 -1.40 -25.49
N SER A 150 -11.71 -0.68 -25.06
CA SER A 150 -11.61 0.28 -23.96
C SER A 150 -11.14 -0.39 -22.65
N VAL A 151 -11.67 -1.57 -22.32
CA VAL A 151 -11.21 -2.37 -21.17
C VAL A 151 -9.74 -2.76 -21.31
N GLY A 152 -9.31 -3.17 -22.51
CA GLY A 152 -7.89 -3.47 -22.79
C GLY A 152 -6.99 -2.26 -22.55
N ILE A 153 -7.39 -1.08 -23.06
CA ILE A 153 -6.69 0.18 -22.80
C ILE A 153 -6.64 0.48 -21.30
N ALA A 154 -7.74 0.28 -20.57
CA ALA A 154 -7.78 0.50 -19.12
C ALA A 154 -6.76 -0.36 -18.37
N VAL A 155 -6.62 -1.65 -18.73
CA VAL A 155 -5.65 -2.58 -18.12
C VAL A 155 -4.21 -2.16 -18.43
N VAL A 156 -3.91 -1.81 -19.69
CA VAL A 156 -2.57 -1.36 -20.08
C VAL A 156 -2.23 -0.04 -19.38
N ALA A 157 -3.16 0.92 -19.37
CA ALA A 157 -3.00 2.21 -18.72
C ALA A 157 -2.80 2.08 -17.21
N ALA A 158 -3.60 1.25 -16.54
CA ALA A 158 -3.47 0.99 -15.10
C ALA A 158 -2.13 0.31 -14.76
N THR A 159 -1.70 -0.67 -15.57
CA THR A 159 -0.41 -1.34 -15.41
C THR A 159 0.74 -0.35 -15.56
N ALA A 160 0.71 0.49 -16.61
CA ALA A 160 1.71 1.53 -16.83
C ALA A 160 1.71 2.57 -15.71
N ALA A 161 0.54 3.01 -15.23
CA ALA A 161 0.41 3.93 -14.12
C ALA A 161 1.02 3.38 -12.83
N LEU A 162 0.72 2.12 -12.48
CA LEU A 162 1.32 1.47 -11.31
C LEU A 162 2.83 1.31 -11.46
N TRP A 163 3.31 0.96 -12.65
CA TRP A 163 4.75 0.90 -12.93
C TRP A 163 5.42 2.26 -12.73
N MET A 164 4.85 3.33 -13.30
CA MET A 164 5.34 4.70 -13.14
C MET A 164 5.36 5.12 -11.67
N ALA A 165 4.29 4.83 -10.94
CA ALA A 165 4.13 5.18 -9.53
C ALA A 165 5.20 4.57 -8.61
N PHE A 166 5.83 3.45 -9.00
CA PHE A 166 6.87 2.79 -8.20
C PHE A 166 8.27 2.81 -8.82
N ASN A 167 8.42 3.18 -10.10
CA ASN A 167 9.70 3.18 -10.79
C ASN A 167 10.25 4.59 -11.09
N ILE A 168 9.37 5.57 -11.34
CA ILE A 168 9.76 6.94 -11.70
C ILE A 168 10.12 7.75 -10.45
N ARG A 169 11.19 8.55 -10.57
CA ARG A 169 11.74 9.42 -9.53
C ARG A 169 12.05 10.80 -10.11
N GLY A 170 12.01 11.80 -9.24
CA GLY A 170 12.27 13.19 -9.59
C GLY A 170 11.04 13.95 -10.10
N PRO A 171 11.00 15.28 -9.91
CA PRO A 171 9.83 16.10 -10.21
C PRO A 171 9.53 16.17 -11.71
N ALA A 172 10.54 16.34 -12.57
CA ALA A 172 10.35 16.43 -14.02
C ALA A 172 9.75 15.14 -14.61
N ALA A 173 10.29 13.98 -14.22
CA ALA A 173 9.77 12.70 -14.69
C ALA A 173 8.37 12.40 -14.12
N THR A 174 8.07 12.85 -12.90
CA THR A 174 6.73 12.77 -12.31
C THR A 174 5.71 13.60 -13.11
N SER A 175 6.08 14.82 -13.51
CA SER A 175 5.23 15.64 -14.37
C SER A 175 4.99 14.99 -15.73
N GLY A 176 6.02 14.45 -16.37
CA GLY A 176 5.88 13.71 -17.64
C GLY A 176 4.98 12.48 -17.51
N ALA A 177 5.14 11.70 -16.44
CA ALA A 177 4.30 10.56 -16.13
C ALA A 177 2.83 10.96 -15.93
N ALA A 178 2.57 12.07 -15.24
CA ALA A 178 1.21 12.57 -15.02
C ALA A 178 0.51 12.96 -16.34
N LEU A 179 1.22 13.57 -17.29
CA LEU A 179 0.69 13.88 -18.62
C LEU A 179 0.34 12.61 -19.40
N ILE A 180 1.23 11.61 -19.39
CA ILE A 180 1.00 10.30 -20.03
C ILE A 180 -0.20 9.59 -19.40
N MET A 181 -0.30 9.60 -18.07
CA MET A 181 -1.44 9.03 -17.36
C MET A 181 -2.73 9.75 -17.76
N GLY A 182 -2.75 11.09 -17.76
CA GLY A 182 -3.91 11.85 -18.19
C GLY A 182 -4.36 11.47 -19.60
N LEU A 183 -3.41 11.33 -20.53
CA LEU A 183 -3.70 10.94 -21.90
C LEU A 183 -4.27 9.53 -21.98
N ALA A 184 -3.73 8.59 -21.21
CA ALA A 184 -4.18 7.21 -21.19
C ALA A 184 -5.59 7.07 -20.61
N VAL A 185 -5.91 7.78 -19.51
CA VAL A 185 -7.26 7.75 -18.93
C VAL A 185 -8.26 8.44 -19.87
N SER A 186 -7.91 9.59 -20.46
CA SER A 186 -8.76 10.26 -21.45
C SER A 186 -8.98 9.38 -22.68
N GLY A 187 -7.93 8.72 -23.18
CA GLY A 187 -8.02 7.80 -24.32
C GLY A 187 -8.97 6.62 -24.05
N MET A 188 -8.87 6.00 -22.88
CA MET A 188 -9.81 4.95 -22.45
C MET A 188 -11.25 5.47 -22.40
N HIS A 189 -11.45 6.66 -21.81
CA HIS A 189 -12.76 7.28 -21.68
C HIS A 189 -13.40 7.56 -23.04
N TYR A 190 -12.69 8.22 -23.96
CA TYR A 190 -13.24 8.54 -25.28
C TYR A 190 -13.43 7.31 -26.16
N THR A 191 -12.59 6.29 -26.02
CA THR A 191 -12.81 4.99 -26.66
C THR A 191 -14.05 4.30 -26.10
N GLY A 192 -14.29 4.39 -24.79
CA GLY A 192 -15.52 3.87 -24.18
C GLY A 192 -16.76 4.62 -24.67
N MET A 193 -16.68 5.95 -24.74
CA MET A 193 -17.75 6.81 -25.27
C MET A 193 -18.07 6.51 -26.74
N SER A 194 -17.08 6.21 -27.58
CA SER A 194 -17.32 5.93 -29.01
C SER A 194 -18.06 4.61 -29.24
N SER A 195 -18.15 3.73 -28.23
CA SER A 195 -18.99 2.53 -28.30
C SER A 195 -20.48 2.81 -28.17
N MET A 196 -20.86 4.00 -27.69
CA MET A 196 -22.23 4.36 -27.35
C MET A 196 -22.99 4.84 -28.59
N SER A 197 -24.18 4.27 -28.81
CA SER A 197 -25.17 4.77 -29.76
C SER A 197 -26.48 5.07 -29.05
N VAL A 198 -27.14 6.16 -29.48
CA VAL A 198 -28.34 6.69 -28.83
C VAL A 198 -29.51 6.60 -29.82
N ASP A 199 -30.50 5.78 -29.49
CA ASP A 199 -31.75 5.72 -30.23
C ASP A 199 -32.87 6.46 -29.48
N MET A 200 -33.46 7.43 -30.18
CA MET A 200 -34.53 8.29 -29.67
C MET A 200 -35.91 7.62 -29.76
N SER A 201 -35.99 6.43 -30.37
CA SER A 201 -37.24 5.71 -30.58
C SER A 201 -37.67 4.97 -29.29
N GLY A 202 -38.52 5.62 -28.48
CA GLY A 202 -39.38 4.89 -27.52
C GLY A 202 -39.28 5.21 -26.02
N ALA A 203 -38.54 6.23 -25.59
CA ALA A 203 -38.40 6.49 -24.14
C ALA A 203 -39.49 7.42 -23.57
N SER A 204 -40.65 6.85 -23.24
CA SER A 204 -41.68 7.50 -22.39
C SER A 204 -41.53 7.06 -20.93
N ARG A 205 -40.52 7.59 -20.22
CA ARG A 205 -40.45 7.52 -18.75
C ARG A 205 -40.22 8.92 -18.18
N ALA A 206 -40.71 9.17 -16.97
CA ALA A 206 -40.45 10.43 -16.27
C ALA A 206 -38.96 10.52 -15.89
N ALA A 207 -38.36 11.70 -16.04
CA ALA A 207 -36.94 11.89 -15.80
C ALA A 207 -36.61 11.85 -14.30
N HIS A 208 -35.86 10.81 -13.88
CA HIS A 208 -35.41 10.58 -12.51
C HIS A 208 -33.91 10.91 -12.38
N GLY A 209 -33.49 11.39 -11.20
CA GLY A 209 -32.10 11.76 -10.91
C GLY A 209 -31.93 13.25 -10.63
N ALA A 210 -30.73 13.63 -10.21
CA ALA A 210 -30.37 15.01 -9.91
C ALA A 210 -29.90 15.73 -11.17
N GLU A 211 -30.15 17.04 -11.22
CA GLU A 211 -29.54 17.87 -12.26
C GLU A 211 -28.04 18.04 -12.01
N PRO A 212 -27.23 18.15 -13.09
CA PRO A 212 -25.78 18.25 -12.95
C PRO A 212 -25.33 19.37 -12.01
N VAL A 213 -25.97 20.54 -12.10
CA VAL A 213 -25.63 21.72 -11.29
C VAL A 213 -25.96 21.53 -9.81
N GLN A 214 -26.97 20.72 -9.47
CA GLN A 214 -27.44 20.55 -8.09
C GLN A 214 -26.59 19.56 -7.29
N PHE A 215 -25.98 18.58 -7.95
CA PHE A 215 -25.26 17.49 -7.27
C PHE A 215 -23.85 17.29 -7.81
N LEU A 216 -23.71 17.16 -9.12
CA LEU A 216 -22.45 16.77 -9.73
C LEU A 216 -21.42 17.91 -9.71
N ALA A 217 -21.85 19.15 -10.02
CA ALA A 217 -20.96 20.32 -10.01
C ALA A 217 -20.39 20.65 -8.62
N PRO A 218 -21.19 20.66 -7.51
CA PRO A 218 -20.65 20.81 -6.16
C PRO A 218 -19.67 19.69 -5.79
N LEU A 219 -19.98 18.44 -6.15
CA LEU A 219 -19.14 17.29 -5.85
C LEU A 219 -17.79 17.36 -6.59
N ILE A 220 -17.80 17.67 -7.89
CA ILE A 220 -16.60 17.90 -8.70
C ILE A 220 -15.78 19.07 -8.12
N THR A 221 -16.45 20.18 -7.78
CA THR A 221 -15.79 21.35 -7.18
C THR A 221 -15.11 21.00 -5.86
N GLY A 222 -15.79 20.25 -4.99
CA GLY A 222 -15.26 19.82 -3.70
C GLY A 222 -14.02 18.93 -3.83
N ILE A 223 -14.06 17.93 -4.71
CA ILE A 223 -12.91 17.04 -4.98
C ILE A 223 -11.76 17.82 -5.63
N SER A 224 -12.07 18.75 -6.54
CA SER A 224 -11.06 19.60 -7.18
C SER A 224 -10.37 20.50 -6.16
N LEU A 225 -11.13 21.16 -5.28
CA LEU A 225 -10.58 21.99 -4.21
C LEU A 225 -9.69 21.18 -3.26
N PHE A 226 -10.15 19.99 -2.85
CA PHE A 226 -9.35 19.05 -2.07
C PHE A 226 -8.02 18.74 -2.76
N THR A 227 -8.05 18.51 -4.08
CA THR A 227 -6.85 18.22 -4.88
C THR A 227 -5.90 19.41 -4.89
N PHE A 228 -6.38 20.62 -5.18
CA PHE A 228 -5.54 21.82 -5.22
C PHE A 228 -4.90 22.10 -3.86
N VAL A 229 -5.66 22.03 -2.77
CA VAL A 229 -5.15 22.23 -1.41
C VAL A 229 -4.10 21.17 -1.06
N THR A 230 -4.40 19.89 -1.33
CA THR A 230 -3.45 18.81 -1.03
C THR A 230 -2.20 18.91 -1.89
N LEU A 231 -2.33 19.25 -3.18
CA LEU A 231 -1.19 19.46 -4.06
C LEU A 231 -0.32 20.62 -3.60
N PHE A 232 -0.92 21.73 -3.14
CA PHE A 232 -0.20 22.84 -2.55
C PHE A 232 0.58 22.41 -1.29
N ILE A 233 -0.08 21.71 -0.36
CA ILE A 233 0.57 21.18 0.85
C ILE A 233 1.73 20.23 0.49
N VAL A 234 1.50 19.34 -0.46
CA VAL A 234 2.50 18.36 -0.91
C VAL A 234 3.66 19.05 -1.62
N ALA A 235 3.41 20.08 -2.42
CA ALA A 235 4.45 20.85 -3.10
C ALA A 235 5.37 21.61 -2.12
N LEU A 236 4.86 22.02 -0.96
CA LEU A 236 5.64 22.64 0.11
C LEU A 236 6.30 21.63 1.06
N SER A 237 5.89 20.36 1.00
CA SER A 237 6.42 19.31 1.88
C SER A 237 7.72 18.71 1.32
N PRO A 238 8.63 18.24 2.19
CA PRO A 238 9.89 17.64 1.77
C PRO A 238 9.71 16.56 0.71
N THR A 239 10.65 16.52 -0.23
CA THR A 239 10.70 15.54 -1.32
C THR A 239 11.11 14.16 -0.81
N GLU A 240 10.94 13.12 -1.64
CA GLU A 240 11.38 11.76 -1.31
C GLU A 240 12.90 11.70 -1.04
N GLU A 241 13.69 12.55 -1.71
CA GLU A 241 15.14 12.63 -1.56
C GLU A 241 15.52 13.26 -0.23
N GLU A 242 14.95 14.43 0.10
CA GLU A 242 15.17 15.10 1.38
C GLU A 242 14.75 14.21 2.57
N MET A 243 13.60 13.53 2.47
CA MET A 243 13.14 12.59 3.51
C MET A 243 14.12 11.43 3.73
N ARG A 244 14.80 10.96 2.67
CA ARG A 244 15.81 9.90 2.77
C ARG A 244 17.11 10.42 3.37
N GLU A 245 17.55 11.60 2.95
CA GLU A 245 18.74 12.24 3.51
C GLU A 245 18.58 12.53 5.01
N GLU A 246 17.43 13.05 5.43
CA GLU A 246 17.11 13.27 6.85
C GLU A 246 17.11 11.95 7.65
N ALA A 247 16.55 10.87 7.08
CA ALA A 247 16.56 9.56 7.71
C ALA A 247 17.98 8.98 7.83
N GLU A 248 18.83 9.16 6.81
CA GLU A 248 20.24 8.77 6.84
C GLU A 248 21.05 9.57 7.85
N LEU A 249 20.88 10.90 7.88
CA LEU A 249 21.54 11.78 8.83
C LEU A 249 21.12 11.45 10.26
N GLY A 250 19.83 11.22 10.50
CA GLY A 250 19.32 10.78 11.81
C GLY A 250 19.91 9.43 12.24
N ALA A 251 20.04 8.48 11.32
CA ALA A 251 20.69 7.19 11.60
C ALA A 251 22.18 7.35 11.91
N ARG A 252 22.90 8.23 11.20
CA ARG A 252 24.32 8.54 11.47
C ARG A 252 24.50 9.22 12.82
N LEU A 253 23.68 10.22 13.14
CA LEU A 253 23.70 10.90 14.44
C LEU A 253 23.44 9.92 15.57
N ASN A 254 22.42 9.06 15.45
CA ASN A 254 22.11 8.07 16.46
C ASN A 254 23.27 7.08 16.69
N ARG A 255 23.94 6.64 15.62
CA ARG A 255 25.16 5.81 15.72
C ARG A 255 26.28 6.54 16.47
N LEU A 256 26.56 7.80 16.13
CA LEU A 256 27.58 8.60 16.82
C LEU A 256 27.26 8.80 18.30
N THR A 257 26.01 9.11 18.63
CA THR A 257 25.56 9.22 20.03
C THR A 257 25.72 7.90 20.76
N GLN A 258 25.35 6.77 20.14
CA GLN A 258 25.50 5.45 20.73
C GLN A 258 26.98 5.11 20.98
N ASP A 259 27.86 5.38 20.02
CA ASP A 259 29.30 5.18 20.14
C ASP A 259 29.91 6.05 21.25
N GLN A 260 29.47 7.31 21.36
CA GLN A 260 29.90 8.20 22.45
C GLN A 260 29.47 7.67 23.83
N VAL A 261 28.23 7.17 23.94
CA VAL A 261 27.72 6.56 25.18
C VAL A 261 28.53 5.31 25.55
N ILE A 262 28.81 4.44 24.57
CA ILE A 262 29.63 3.24 24.77
C ILE A 262 31.04 3.63 25.21
N ARG A 263 31.69 4.56 24.48
CA ARG A 263 33.04 5.06 24.82
C ARG A 263 33.10 5.62 26.23
N ARG A 264 32.16 6.50 26.61
CA ARG A 264 32.07 7.05 27.99
C ARG A 264 31.93 5.95 29.04
N ARG A 265 31.08 4.93 28.80
CA ARG A 265 30.92 3.79 29.72
C ARG A 265 32.20 2.97 29.86
N THR A 266 32.91 2.70 28.77
CA THR A 266 34.21 2.01 28.82
C THR A 266 35.27 2.84 29.57
N THR A 267 35.34 4.15 29.35
CA THR A 267 36.31 5.01 30.05
C THR A 267 36.03 5.06 31.55
N ILE A 268 34.77 5.24 31.96
CA ILE A 268 34.38 5.22 33.38
C ILE A 268 34.68 3.86 34.03
N ARG A 269 34.43 2.76 33.31
CA ARG A 269 34.75 1.41 33.81
C ARG A 269 36.26 1.18 33.95
N ALA A 270 37.07 1.66 33.01
CA ALA A 270 38.52 1.55 33.06
C ALA A 270 39.15 2.45 34.14
N ALA A 271 38.57 3.62 34.40
CA ALA A 271 39.01 4.55 35.44
C ALA A 271 38.54 4.16 36.85
N ARG A 272 37.67 3.14 36.99
CA ARG A 272 37.24 2.64 38.29
C ARG A 272 38.43 1.91 38.93
N PRO A 273 38.98 2.39 40.06
CA PRO A 273 40.13 1.75 40.67
C PRO A 273 39.75 0.31 41.04
N THR A 274 40.55 -0.65 40.59
CA THR A 274 40.51 -2.03 41.08
C THR A 274 40.84 -1.99 42.56
N ARG A 275 39.81 -1.85 43.42
CA ARG A 275 39.91 -2.28 44.81
C ARG A 275 40.15 -3.79 44.73
N HIS A 276 41.42 -4.20 44.73
CA HIS A 276 41.79 -5.51 45.21
C HIS A 276 41.18 -5.59 46.61
N ALA A 277 40.09 -6.34 46.75
CA ALA A 277 39.61 -6.73 48.06
C ALA A 277 40.75 -7.54 48.67
N ALA A 278 41.55 -6.90 49.53
CA ALA A 278 42.46 -7.59 50.41
C ALA A 278 41.62 -8.66 51.12
N ARG A 279 41.92 -9.93 50.84
CA ARG A 279 41.31 -11.06 51.52
C ARG A 279 41.54 -10.81 53.02
N PRO A 280 40.50 -10.73 53.87
CA PRO A 280 40.74 -10.57 55.30
C PRO A 280 41.60 -11.75 55.77
N ALA A 281 42.66 -11.43 56.52
CA ALA A 281 43.57 -12.43 57.07
C ALA A 281 42.77 -13.44 57.93
N PRO A 282 43.11 -14.75 57.89
CA PRO A 282 42.50 -15.70 58.81
C PRO A 282 42.77 -15.26 60.26
N PRO A 283 41.79 -15.36 61.17
CA PRO A 283 41.98 -14.99 62.56
C PRO A 283 43.08 -15.86 63.21
N PRO A 284 43.84 -15.32 64.18
CA PRO A 284 44.87 -16.06 64.88
C PRO A 284 44.28 -17.24 65.67
N PRO A 285 45.03 -18.35 65.85
CA PRO A 285 44.59 -19.44 66.70
C PRO A 285 44.38 -18.94 68.13
N GLY A 286 43.19 -19.21 68.68
CA GLY A 286 42.87 -18.93 70.08
C GLY A 286 43.66 -19.82 71.04
N PRO A 287 43.82 -19.41 72.31
CA PRO A 287 44.58 -20.14 73.31
C PRO A 287 43.98 -21.53 73.58
N ASP A 288 44.85 -22.50 73.88
CA ASP A 288 44.49 -23.85 74.33
C ASP A 288 43.60 -23.77 75.57
N ASP A 289 42.29 -23.89 75.37
CA ASP A 289 41.33 -24.18 76.42
C ASP A 289 41.17 -25.69 76.50
N THR A 290 42.04 -26.32 77.28
CA THR A 290 41.75 -27.63 77.89
C THR A 290 40.48 -27.48 78.74
N VAL A 291 39.33 -27.93 78.24
CA VAL A 291 38.12 -28.10 79.05
C VAL A 291 37.71 -29.57 79.02
N ASP A 292 37.68 -30.09 80.23
CA ASP A 292 37.46 -31.45 80.71
C ASP A 292 36.02 -31.93 80.46
N ASP A 293 35.86 -32.98 79.65
CA ASP A 293 34.59 -33.64 79.29
C ASP A 293 34.10 -34.60 80.38
N SER A 294 33.93 -34.14 81.62
CA SER A 294 33.51 -35.06 82.70
C SER A 294 32.65 -34.47 83.81
N VAL A 295 31.68 -33.59 83.51
CA VAL A 295 30.81 -33.02 84.56
C VAL A 295 29.36 -32.84 84.08
N TRP A 296 28.57 -33.94 84.15
CA TRP A 296 27.08 -34.02 84.18
C TRP A 296 26.29 -33.53 82.93
N GLY A 297 25.20 -34.13 82.43
CA GLY A 297 24.29 -35.16 82.95
C GLY A 297 22.81 -34.77 82.74
N ARG A 298 22.24 -35.03 81.55
CA ARG A 298 20.79 -35.23 81.23
C ARG A 298 19.79 -34.03 81.40
N PRO A 299 18.48 -34.14 81.04
CA PRO A 299 17.86 -34.53 79.76
C PRO A 299 16.70 -33.59 79.32
N GLY A 300 16.28 -33.68 78.05
CA GLY A 300 14.89 -33.48 77.55
C GLY A 300 14.16 -32.14 77.78
N PHE A 301 13.89 -31.40 76.70
CA PHE A 301 12.65 -30.62 76.60
C PHE A 301 12.25 -30.38 75.13
N THR A 302 11.00 -30.70 74.81
CA THR A 302 10.33 -30.47 73.52
C THR A 302 9.50 -29.17 73.55
N ALA A 303 9.32 -28.61 72.34
CA ALA A 303 8.22 -27.74 71.86
C ALA A 303 8.41 -26.21 71.94
N PRO A 304 7.62 -25.39 71.20
CA PRO A 304 6.81 -25.66 69.99
C PRO A 304 6.97 -24.62 68.84
N ASN A 305 6.37 -25.01 67.71
CA ASN A 305 6.05 -24.26 66.50
C ASN A 305 5.22 -22.98 66.76
N VAL A 306 5.63 -21.84 66.18
CA VAL A 306 4.83 -20.61 66.09
C VAL A 306 4.85 -20.10 64.65
N ALA A 307 3.68 -20.09 64.02
CA ALA A 307 3.43 -19.56 62.69
C ALA A 307 2.96 -18.10 62.74
N ARG A 308 3.29 -17.32 61.69
CA ARG A 308 2.43 -16.35 60.92
C ARG A 308 3.28 -15.21 60.31
N PRO A 309 2.74 -14.41 59.36
CA PRO A 309 1.77 -14.68 58.30
C PRO A 309 2.19 -14.09 56.93
N GLY A 310 1.50 -14.50 55.85
CA GLY A 310 1.80 -14.11 54.47
C GLY A 310 1.27 -12.74 54.01
N ALA A 311 1.77 -12.31 52.85
CA ALA A 311 1.16 -11.31 51.98
C ALA A 311 1.54 -11.58 50.50
N ASN A 312 0.48 -11.83 49.70
CA ASN A 312 0.24 -11.59 48.26
C ASN A 312 1.32 -10.81 47.48
N GLY A 313 1.61 -11.01 46.19
CA GLY A 313 0.95 -11.71 45.09
C GLY A 313 1.60 -11.25 43.77
N ASN A 314 1.31 -11.96 42.67
CA ASN A 314 1.65 -11.68 41.26
C ASN A 314 3.15 -11.82 40.89
N GLY A 315 3.62 -12.71 39.99
CA GLY A 315 2.96 -13.39 38.89
C GLY A 315 3.59 -12.97 37.55
N ILE A 316 4.81 -13.42 37.22
CA ILE A 316 5.36 -13.51 35.84
C ILE A 316 6.34 -14.69 35.79
N PRO A 317 6.18 -15.70 34.92
CA PRO A 317 7.06 -16.87 34.89
C PRO A 317 8.30 -16.60 34.03
N ASN A 318 9.49 -16.83 34.60
CA ASN A 318 10.76 -16.84 33.88
C ASN A 318 11.24 -18.29 33.77
N SER A 319 11.09 -18.90 32.59
CA SER A 319 11.46 -20.28 32.33
C SER A 319 12.66 -20.36 31.38
N THR A 320 13.82 -20.79 31.89
CA THR A 320 14.79 -21.67 31.18
C THR A 320 15.94 -22.06 32.11
N PRO A 321 16.65 -23.19 31.91
CA PRO A 321 16.34 -24.44 31.21
C PRO A 321 16.64 -25.69 32.10
N PRO A 322 16.51 -26.92 31.57
CA PRO A 322 17.65 -27.82 31.75
C PRO A 322 18.16 -28.47 30.45
N ARG A 323 19.43 -28.84 30.54
CA ARG A 323 20.31 -29.46 29.55
C ARG A 323 19.83 -30.83 29.09
N GLY A 324 20.00 -31.07 27.78
CA GLY A 324 20.15 -32.36 27.11
C GLY A 324 20.24 -32.05 25.61
N GLY A 325 21.24 -32.41 24.82
CA GLY A 325 22.15 -33.55 24.86
C GLY A 325 21.97 -34.32 23.56
N ARG A 326 22.83 -34.07 22.56
CA ARG A 326 23.37 -35.01 21.54
C ARG A 326 23.75 -34.28 20.25
N GLY A 327 25.00 -34.47 19.86
CA GLY A 327 25.60 -33.89 18.67
C GLY A 327 25.14 -34.55 17.37
N MET A 328 25.25 -33.79 16.29
CA MET A 328 25.35 -34.30 14.93
C MET A 328 26.67 -33.79 14.32
N PRO A 329 27.43 -34.63 13.60
CA PRO A 329 28.70 -34.22 13.02
C PRO A 329 28.52 -33.48 11.69
N ARG A 330 29.33 -32.44 11.52
CA ARG A 330 29.54 -31.67 10.27
C ARG A 330 30.07 -32.58 9.16
N ARG A 331 29.42 -32.58 7.99
CA ARG A 331 30.00 -33.11 6.74
C ARG A 331 31.08 -32.16 6.23
N ARG A 332 32.24 -32.71 5.84
CA ARG A 332 33.28 -32.01 5.07
C ARG A 332 33.07 -32.21 3.55
N PRO A 333 33.58 -31.28 2.72
CA PRO A 333 33.40 -31.31 1.28
C PRO A 333 34.50 -32.14 0.59
N GLY A 334 34.10 -32.94 -0.40
CA GLY A 334 35.01 -33.60 -1.34
C GLY A 334 34.99 -35.12 -1.26
N GLU A 335 34.04 -35.74 -1.97
CA GLU A 335 34.28 -37.02 -2.64
C GLU A 335 33.31 -37.18 -3.82
N SER A 336 33.90 -37.33 -5.01
CA SER A 336 33.29 -37.56 -6.32
C SER A 336 33.14 -39.08 -6.57
N ARG A 337 32.08 -39.60 -7.21
CA ARG A 337 31.96 -40.01 -8.65
C ARG A 337 30.97 -41.20 -8.74
N PRO A 338 30.55 -41.76 -9.91
CA PRO A 338 30.35 -41.24 -11.29
C PRO A 338 28.99 -41.76 -11.91
N PRO A 339 28.77 -42.02 -13.24
CA PRO A 339 27.58 -41.54 -13.96
C PRO A 339 26.70 -42.63 -14.62
N GLY A 340 25.53 -42.24 -15.13
CA GLY A 340 24.58 -43.08 -15.90
C GLY A 340 23.18 -42.95 -15.28
N GLU A 341 22.10 -42.61 -15.98
CA GLU A 341 21.77 -42.72 -17.40
C GLU A 341 20.96 -41.48 -17.84
N GLY A 342 21.07 -41.18 -19.13
CA GLY A 342 20.30 -40.14 -19.82
C GLY A 342 18.87 -40.58 -20.16
N PRO A 343 18.16 -39.79 -20.98
CA PRO A 343 16.74 -39.51 -20.79
C PRO A 343 15.83 -40.35 -21.69
N GLU A 344 14.70 -40.81 -21.17
CA GLU A 344 13.62 -41.35 -22.00
C GLU A 344 12.52 -40.31 -22.22
N THR A 345 12.57 -39.75 -23.43
CA THR A 345 11.44 -39.22 -24.18
C THR A 345 10.52 -40.37 -24.60
N HIS A 346 9.22 -40.29 -24.31
CA HIS A 346 8.22 -41.20 -24.87
C HIS A 346 7.19 -40.38 -25.65
N GLU A 347 7.42 -40.28 -26.97
CA GLU A 347 6.38 -40.05 -27.96
C GLU A 347 5.74 -41.38 -28.38
N ASP A 348 4.53 -41.26 -28.93
CA ASP A 348 3.86 -42.17 -29.87
C ASP A 348 3.26 -43.51 -29.38
N PHE A 349 1.96 -43.44 -29.08
CA PHE A 349 1.06 -44.56 -29.37
C PHE A 349 -0.33 -44.04 -29.78
N PHE A 350 -0.55 -43.82 -31.09
CA PHE A 350 -1.71 -44.34 -31.83
C PHE A 350 -1.57 -44.06 -33.34
N ARG A 351 -1.48 -45.15 -34.11
CA ARG A 351 -1.44 -45.21 -35.58
C ARG A 351 -2.82 -45.01 -36.22
N ASN A 352 -2.80 -44.28 -37.34
CA ASN A 352 -3.68 -44.29 -38.55
C ASN A 352 -4.04 -45.75 -39.04
N PRO A 353 -4.95 -46.08 -40.02
CA PRO A 353 -5.39 -45.26 -41.18
C PRO A 353 -6.78 -45.48 -41.86
N ARG A 354 -7.05 -44.61 -42.86
CA ARG A 354 -7.99 -44.74 -44.01
C ARG A 354 -9.49 -44.42 -43.81
N ARG A 355 -9.94 -43.27 -44.29
CA ARG A 355 -10.81 -43.09 -45.50
C ARG A 355 -11.06 -41.62 -45.77
#